data_AF-A0A2M7WXZ7-F1
#
_entry.id   AF-A0A2M7WXZ7-F1
#
_cell.length_a   1.000
_cell.length_b   1.000
_cell.length_c   1.000
_cell.angle_alpha   90.00
_cell.angle_beta   90.00
_cell.angle_gamma   90.00
#
_symmetry.space_group_name_H-M   'P 1'
#
loop_
_entity.id
_entity.type
_entity.pdbx_description
1 polymer ?
#
loop_
_entity_poly.entity_id
_entity_poly.type
_entity_poly.pdbx_seq_one_letter_code
_entity_poly.pdbx_strand_id
1 'polypeptide(L)' 'MSAVATTVLAPTKDLLRFLTCGSVDDGKSTLIGRLLFDSHNLLDDQLALLVDDSRRHGTRGAEMDYALLLDGLAAERE' A
#
# COMPACT_ATOMS: atom_id res chain seq x y z
N MET A 1 35.36 27.31 -22.05
CA MET A 1 35.26 26.05 -21.29
C MET A 1 33.81 25.88 -20.87
N SER A 2 33.04 25.09 -21.63
CA SER A 2 31.60 24.87 -21.37
C SER A 2 31.45 23.61 -20.52
N ALA A 3 30.88 23.74 -19.34
CA ALA A 3 30.58 22.61 -18.46
C ALA A 3 29.39 21.83 -19.04
N VAL A 4 29.62 20.60 -19.45
CA VAL A 4 28.55 19.67 -19.84
C VAL A 4 27.84 19.25 -18.55
N ALA A 5 26.59 19.71 -18.39
CA ALA A 5 25.72 19.23 -17.33
C ALA A 5 25.40 17.75 -17.59
N THR A 6 25.98 16.85 -16.81
CA THR A 6 25.59 15.44 -16.79
C THR A 6 24.21 15.35 -16.14
N THR A 7 23.16 15.40 -16.96
CA THR A 7 21.80 15.09 -16.52
C THR A 7 21.76 13.62 -16.13
N VAL A 8 21.71 13.34 -14.84
CA VAL A 8 21.39 12.01 -14.32
C VAL A 8 19.93 11.72 -14.71
N LEU A 9 19.72 10.95 -15.77
CA LEU A 9 18.40 10.42 -16.10
C LEU A 9 18.01 9.46 -14.96
N ALA A 10 16.98 9.81 -14.20
CA ALA A 10 16.37 8.87 -13.27
C ALA A 10 15.98 7.61 -14.05
N PRO A 11 16.32 6.40 -13.57
CA PRO A 11 16.00 5.18 -14.30
C PRO A 11 14.50 5.11 -14.53
N THR A 12 14.09 4.94 -15.78
CA THR A 12 12.70 4.66 -16.14
C THR A 12 12.32 3.32 -15.54
N LYS A 13 11.41 3.33 -14.57
CA LYS A 13 10.89 2.10 -13.98
C LYS A 13 9.95 1.42 -14.97
N ASP A 14 10.24 0.17 -15.31
CA ASP A 14 9.35 -0.64 -16.15
C ASP A 14 8.07 -1.02 -15.37
N LEU A 15 6.98 -1.18 -16.11
CA LEU A 15 5.69 -1.55 -15.53
C LEU A 15 5.67 -3.04 -15.13
N LEU A 16 5.63 -3.32 -13.83
CA LEU A 16 5.39 -4.66 -13.32
C LEU A 16 3.88 -4.91 -13.15
N ARG A 17 3.37 -5.96 -13.80
CA ARG A 17 2.01 -6.48 -13.58
C ARG A 17 2.12 -7.81 -12.84
N PHE A 18 1.57 -7.87 -11.65
CA PHE A 18 1.52 -9.10 -10.85
C PHE A 18 0.13 -9.27 -10.24
N LEU A 19 -0.18 -10.49 -9.84
CA LEU A 19 -1.39 -10.85 -9.12
C LEU A 19 -1.01 -11.71 -7.92
N THR A 20 -1.77 -11.60 -6.84
CA THR A 20 -1.66 -12.49 -5.69
C THR A 20 -2.79 -13.52 -5.76
N CYS A 21 -2.49 -14.80 -5.57
CA CYS A 21 -3.48 -15.88 -5.47
C CYS A 21 -3.19 -16.76 -4.24
N GLY A 22 -4.23 -17.41 -3.70
CA GLY A 22 -4.15 -18.15 -2.43
C GLY A 22 -5.49 -18.16 -1.67
N SER A 23 -5.58 -18.95 -0.59
CA SER A 23 -6.71 -19.04 0.33
C SER A 23 -7.02 -17.68 0.98
N VAL A 24 -8.24 -17.51 1.50
CA VAL A 24 -8.71 -16.27 2.15
C VAL A 24 -7.72 -15.82 3.24
N ASP A 25 -7.24 -16.76 4.06
CA ASP A 25 -6.37 -16.49 5.20
C ASP A 25 -4.87 -16.35 4.86
N ASP A 26 -4.49 -16.46 3.58
CA ASP A 26 -3.09 -16.36 3.16
C ASP A 26 -2.54 -14.92 3.17
N GLY A 27 -3.35 -13.95 3.62
CA GLY A 27 -2.89 -12.57 3.82
C GLY A 27 -2.62 -11.79 2.53
N LYS A 28 -3.25 -12.17 1.40
CA LYS A 28 -3.11 -11.52 0.09
C LYS A 28 -3.36 -10.02 0.15
N SER A 29 -4.47 -9.61 0.78
CA SER A 29 -4.83 -8.19 0.95
C SER A 29 -3.82 -7.46 1.82
N THR A 30 -3.33 -8.07 2.90
CA THR A 30 -2.26 -7.48 3.72
C THR A 30 -0.99 -7.24 2.91
N LEU A 31 -0.57 -8.20 2.08
CA LEU A 31 0.66 -8.09 1.29
C LEU A 31 0.56 -6.95 0.27
N ILE A 32 -0.54 -6.86 -0.46
CA ILE A 32 -0.76 -5.76 -1.42
C ILE A 32 -0.84 -4.42 -0.66
N GLY A 33 -1.57 -4.35 0.45
CA GLY A 33 -1.68 -3.14 1.26
C GLY A 33 -0.33 -2.66 1.80
N ARG A 34 0.53 -3.60 2.22
CA ARG A 34 1.89 -3.28 2.67
C ARG A 34 2.75 -2.75 1.53
N LEU A 35 2.68 -3.34 0.35
CA LEU A 35 3.39 -2.84 -0.83
C LEU A 35 2.96 -1.42 -1.21
N LEU A 36 1.66 -1.11 -1.12
CA LEU A 36 1.14 0.24 -1.36
C LEU A 36 1.66 1.25 -0.33
N PHE A 37 1.71 0.85 0.94
CA PHE A 37 2.27 1.65 2.04
C PHE A 37 3.76 1.90 1.85
N ASP A 38 4.55 0.85 1.62
CA ASP A 38 6.01 0.94 1.46
C ASP A 38 6.41 1.70 0.18
N SER A 39 5.53 1.73 -0.84
CA SER A 39 5.74 2.51 -2.06
C SER A 39 5.53 4.02 -1.87
N HIS A 40 5.13 4.47 -0.68
CA HIS A 40 4.77 5.87 -0.38
C HIS A 40 3.73 6.46 -1.34
N ASN A 41 2.84 5.62 -1.88
CA ASN A 41 1.78 6.04 -2.80
C ASN A 41 0.49 6.45 -2.07
N LEU A 42 0.47 6.38 -0.73
CA LEU A 42 -0.68 6.76 0.10
C LEU A 42 -0.53 8.20 0.58
N LEU A 43 -1.61 8.97 0.49
CA LEU A 43 -1.70 10.32 1.05
C LEU A 43 -1.75 10.24 2.58
N ASP A 44 -1.25 11.27 3.27
CA ASP A 44 -1.22 11.31 4.75
C ASP A 44 -2.61 11.12 5.38
N ASP A 45 -3.65 11.68 4.76
CA ASP A 45 -5.04 11.51 5.21
C ASP A 45 -5.51 10.05 5.12
N GLN A 46 -5.10 9.33 4.08
CA GLN A 46 -5.42 7.90 3.93
C GLN A 46 -4.68 7.05 4.96
N LEU A 47 -3.45 7.44 5.30
CA LEU A 47 -2.66 6.80 6.34
C LEU A 47 -3.29 7.02 7.73
N ALA A 48 -3.77 8.23 8.01
CA ALA A 48 -4.48 8.55 9.24
C ALA A 48 -5.79 7.77 9.37
N LEU A 49 -6.56 7.66 8.28
CA LEU A 49 -7.77 6.83 8.24
C LEU A 49 -7.45 5.35 8.49
N LEU A 50 -6.40 4.82 7.87
CA LEU A 50 -5.96 3.45 8.11
C LEU A 50 -5.60 3.20 9.58
N VAL A 51 -4.91 4.15 10.22
CA VAL A 51 -4.55 4.05 11.65
C VAL A 51 -5.80 4.01 12.53
N ASP A 52 -6.79 4.85 12.24
CA ASP A 52 -8.05 4.90 13.00
C ASP A 52 -8.88 3.63 12.78
N ASP A 53 -9.03 3.19 11.52
CA ASP A 53 -9.73 1.96 11.16
C ASP A 53 -9.04 0.73 11.76
N SER A 54 -7.71 0.69 11.75
CA SER A 54 -6.94 -0.39 12.39
C SER A 54 -7.15 -0.45 13.90
N ARG A 55 -7.39 0.68 14.57
CA ARG A 55 -7.70 0.70 16.01
C ARG A 55 -9.11 0.20 16.31
N ARG A 56 -10.07 0.46 15.42
CA ARG A 56 -11.49 0.12 15.62
C ARG A 56 -11.83 -1.29 15.15
N HIS A 57 -11.26 -1.70 14.03
CA HIS A 57 -11.64 -2.90 13.27
C HIS A 57 -10.44 -3.81 12.97
N GLY A 58 -9.22 -3.42 13.36
CA GLY A 58 -8.04 -4.20 13.06
C GLY A 58 -8.02 -5.55 13.75
N THR A 59 -7.58 -6.55 13.00
CA THR A 59 -7.42 -7.93 13.48
C THR A 59 -6.02 -8.18 14.08
N ARG A 60 -5.12 -7.22 13.91
CA ARG A 60 -3.70 -7.27 14.31
C ARG A 60 -3.39 -6.53 15.62
N GLY A 61 -4.40 -6.18 16.40
CA GLY A 61 -4.24 -5.49 17.68
C GLY A 61 -3.72 -4.05 17.52
N ALA A 62 -2.52 -3.77 18.05
CA ALA A 62 -1.93 -2.43 18.02
C ALA A 62 -1.15 -2.11 16.73
N GLU A 63 -0.95 -3.10 15.85
CA GLU A 63 -0.27 -2.91 14.57
C GLU A 63 -1.23 -2.40 13.49
N MET A 64 -0.69 -1.70 12.48
CA MET A 64 -1.48 -1.29 11.32
C MET A 64 -1.95 -2.51 10.52
N ASP A 65 -3.26 -2.59 10.31
CA ASP A 65 -3.88 -3.63 9.51
C ASP A 65 -4.01 -3.19 8.05
N TYR A 66 -2.98 -3.47 7.26
CA TYR A 66 -2.90 -3.07 5.86
C TYR A 66 -3.97 -3.70 4.95
N ALA A 67 -4.64 -4.77 5.39
CA ALA A 67 -5.75 -5.34 4.62
C ALA A 67 -6.92 -4.35 4.48
N LEU A 68 -7.12 -3.49 5.49
CA LEU A 68 -8.19 -2.49 5.52
C LEU A 68 -8.08 -1.42 4.41
N LEU A 69 -6.90 -1.26 3.79
CA LEU A 69 -6.75 -0.41 2.60
C LEU A 69 -7.50 -0.95 1.38
N LEU A 70 -7.68 -2.27 1.31
CA LEU A 70 -8.28 -2.97 0.17
C LEU A 70 -9.69 -3.45 0.50
N ASP A 71 -9.94 -3.80 1.76
CA ASP A 71 -11.27 -4.21 2.28
C ASP A 71 -12.19 -2.99 2.54
N GLY A 72 -11.79 -1.80 2.09
CA GLY A 72 -12.58 -0.55 2.19
C GLY A 72 -13.79 -0.47 1.27
N LEU A 73 -14.12 -1.50 0.48
CA LEU A 73 -15.39 -1.57 -0.21
C LEU A 73 -16.50 -1.64 0.84
N ALA A 74 -17.35 -0.61 0.88
CA ALA A 74 -18.54 -0.52 1.75
C ALA A 74 -19.45 -1.77 1.67
N ALA A 75 -19.31 -2.60 0.63
CA ALA A 75 -20.03 -3.85 0.44
C ALA A 75 -19.61 -4.99 1.41
N GLU A 76 -18.45 -4.90 2.07
CA GLU A 76 -18.02 -5.88 3.09
C GLU A 76 -18.20 -5.35 4.53
N ARG A 77 -18.80 -4.16 4.68
CA ARG A 77 -19.05 -3.51 5.98
C ARG A 77 -20.49 -3.74 6.52
N GLU A 78 -21.30 -4.54 5.83
CA GLU A 78 -22.64 -5.02 6.26
C GLU A 78 -22.60 -6.44 6.84
#